data_AF-A0A3M7R2W3-F1
#
_entry.id   AF-A0A3M7R2W3-F1
#
_cell.length_a   1.000
_cell.length_b   1.000
_cell.length_c   1.000
_cell.angle_alpha   90.00
_cell.angle_beta   90.00
_cell.angle_gamma   90.00
#
_symmetry.space_group_name_H-M   'P 1'
#
loop_
_entity.id
_entity.type
_entity.pdbx_description
1 polymer ?
#
loop_
_entity_poly.entity_id
_entity_poly.type
_entity_poly.pdbx_seq_one_letter_code
_entity_poly.pdbx_strand_id
1 'polypeptide(L)'
;MTFAQVWFLQNTSNPSILAHLPMTNAVIRAMDTIEDFALKNSLAKIKKFILAGESKRGWITWLSTAVDPKRVYSAVPVVLDFLDINKLIFRIIRIKLGYKEAHYPLE
;
A
#
# COMPACT_ATOMS: atom_id res chain seq x y z
N MET A 1 -2.09 -11.37 -4.69
CA MET A 1 -3.51 -11.16 -4.32
C MET A 1 -3.88 -12.10 -3.19
N THR A 2 -4.34 -11.58 -2.05
CA THR A 2 -4.73 -12.38 -0.89
C THR A 2 -6.14 -12.97 -1.08
N PHE A 3 -6.50 -14.00 -0.31
CA PHE A 3 -7.85 -14.58 -0.33
C PHE A 3 -8.95 -13.52 -0.12
N ALA A 4 -8.75 -12.60 0.82
CA ALA A 4 -9.70 -11.51 1.09
C ALA A 4 -9.93 -10.59 -0.12
N GLN A 5 -8.90 -10.33 -0.93
CA GLN A 5 -9.04 -9.54 -2.14
C GLN A 5 -9.82 -10.30 -3.22
N VAL A 6 -9.53 -11.59 -3.40
CA VAL A 6 -10.28 -12.46 -4.34
C VAL A 6 -11.76 -12.53 -3.94
N TRP A 7 -12.02 -12.73 -2.65
CA TRP A 7 -13.37 -12.83 -2.13
C TRP A 7 -14.15 -11.52 -2.26
N PHE A 8 -13.52 -10.39 -1.97
CA PHE A 8 -14.16 -9.07 -2.12
C PHE A 8 -14.57 -8.78 -3.56
N LEU A 9 -13.75 -9.18 -4.54
CA LEU A 9 -14.10 -9.03 -5.96
C LEU A 9 -15.35 -9.83 -6.34
N GLN A 10 -15.66 -10.90 -5.61
CA GLN A 10 -16.88 -11.69 -5.79
C GLN A 10 -18.05 -11.17 -4.95
N ASN A 11 -17.78 -10.46 -3.84
CA ASN A 11 -18.77 -9.98 -2.88
C ASN A 11 -18.40 -8.57 -2.40
N THR A 12 -18.78 -7.56 -3.18
CA THR A 12 -18.35 -6.16 -2.99
C THR A 12 -19.10 -5.42 -1.88
N SER A 13 -20.11 -6.05 -1.27
CA SER A 13 -20.97 -5.44 -0.24
C SER A 13 -20.26 -5.11 1.07
N ASN A 14 -19.12 -5.73 1.35
CA ASN A 14 -18.33 -5.48 2.57
C ASN A 14 -16.86 -5.12 2.27
N PRO A 15 -16.54 -3.84 2.03
CA PRO A 15 -15.17 -3.40 1.77
C PRO A 15 -14.24 -3.51 2.98
N SER A 16 -14.77 -3.67 4.19
CA SER A 16 -13.98 -3.86 5.41
C SER A 16 -13.20 -5.18 5.43
N ILE A 17 -13.54 -6.14 4.56
CA ILE A 17 -12.76 -7.37 4.39
C ILE A 17 -11.37 -7.10 3.77
N LEU A 18 -11.22 -5.98 3.04
CA LEU A 18 -9.94 -5.58 2.49
C LEU A 18 -9.09 -4.97 3.60
N ALA A 19 -8.03 -5.67 4.01
CA ALA A 19 -7.09 -5.17 5.02
C ALA A 19 -6.50 -3.78 4.68
N HIS A 20 -6.43 -3.42 3.39
CA HIS A 20 -6.00 -2.09 2.95
C HIS A 20 -6.88 -0.96 3.48
N LEU A 21 -8.18 -1.17 3.66
CA LEU A 21 -9.10 -0.14 4.12
C LEU A 21 -8.83 0.30 5.58
N PRO A 22 -8.83 -0.60 6.60
CA PRO A 22 -8.51 -0.20 7.96
C PRO A 22 -7.06 0.28 8.10
N MET A 23 -6.11 -0.26 7.33
CA MET A 23 -4.73 0.24 7.35
C MET A 23 -4.62 1.67 6.80
N THR A 24 -5.33 2.00 5.73
CA THR A 24 -5.35 3.36 5.16
C THR A 24 -5.99 4.34 6.14
N ASN A 25 -7.13 3.96 6.72
CA ASN A 25 -7.79 4.75 7.76
C ASN A 25 -6.89 4.99 8.97
N ALA A 26 -6.12 3.98 9.40
CA ALA A 26 -5.19 4.13 10.51
C ALA A 26 -4.12 5.19 10.24
N VAL A 27 -3.60 5.29 9.01
CA VAL A 27 -2.63 6.34 8.64
C VAL A 27 -3.27 7.72 8.67
N ILE A 28 -4.49 7.88 8.14
CA ILE A 28 -5.19 9.16 8.18
C ILE A 28 -5.46 9.59 9.63
N ARG A 29 -5.90 8.65 10.49
CA ARG A 29 -6.11 8.93 11.92
C ARG A 29 -4.82 9.24 12.66
N ALA A 30 -3.70 8.64 12.28
CA ALA A 30 -2.40 9.01 12.81
C ALA A 30 -2.03 10.46 12.45
N MET A 31 -2.27 10.89 11.21
CA MET A 31 -2.06 12.29 10.80
C MET A 31 -2.94 13.23 11.63
N ASP A 32 -4.23 12.93 11.78
CA ASP A 32 -5.17 13.72 12.61
C ASP A 32 -4.65 13.83 14.07
N THR A 33 -4.19 12.72 14.63
CA THR A 33 -3.70 12.64 16.02
C THR A 33 -2.42 13.45 16.21
N ILE A 34 -1.51 13.42 15.23
CA ILE A 34 -0.26 14.19 15.26
C ILE A 34 -0.57 15.70 15.18
N GLU A 35 -1.51 16.13 14.33
CA GLU A 35 -1.94 17.53 14.24
C GLU A 35 -2.55 18.01 15.56
N ASP A 36 -3.48 17.24 16.12
CA ASP A 36 -4.14 17.54 17.39
C ASP A 36 -3.14 17.61 18.56
N PHE A 37 -2.20 16.66 18.62
CA PHE A 37 -1.14 16.66 19.63
C PHE A 37 -0.24 17.89 19.53
N ALA A 38 0.17 18.27 18.31
CA ALA A 38 1.00 19.45 18.10
C ALA A 38 0.30 20.74 18.56
N LEU A 39 -1.00 20.87 18.26
CA LEU A 39 -1.81 22.03 18.68
C LEU A 39 -1.94 22.09 20.22
N LYS A 40 -2.26 20.97 20.87
CA LYS A 40 -2.43 20.90 22.33
C LYS A 40 -1.17 21.24 23.10
N ASN A 41 0.00 20.94 22.54
CA ASN A 41 1.29 21.18 23.17
C ASN A 41 1.97 22.48 22.67
N SER A 42 1.23 23.35 21.96
CA SER A 42 1.78 24.62 21.42
C SER A 42 3.05 24.43 20.58
N LEU A 43 3.13 23.30 19.86
CA LEU A 43 4.19 23.03 18.90
C LEU A 43 3.92 23.73 17.57
N ALA A 44 4.91 23.69 16.67
CA ALA A 44 4.75 24.25 15.34
C ALA A 44 3.56 23.60 14.59
N LYS A 45 2.78 24.45 13.89
CA LYS A 45 1.66 23.98 13.07
C LYS A 45 2.16 23.11 11.92
N ILE A 46 1.72 21.86 11.91
CA ILE A 46 1.98 20.93 10.82
C ILE A 46 1.10 21.31 9.63
N LYS A 47 1.71 21.48 8.46
CA LYS A 47 1.02 21.90 7.22
C LYS A 47 0.85 20.77 6.23
N LYS A 48 1.80 19.83 6.22
CA LYS A 48 1.92 18.74 5.25
C LYS A 48 2.64 17.56 5.87
N PHE A 49 2.39 16.38 5.31
CA PHE A 49 3.00 15.12 5.68
C PHE A 49 3.79 14.53 4.53
N ILE A 50 4.87 13.82 4.86
CA ILE A 50 5.54 12.91 3.94
C ILE A 50 5.23 11.51 4.45
N LEU A 51 4.67 10.66 3.58
CA LEU A 51 4.32 9.30 3.94
C LEU A 51 5.38 8.34 3.41
N ALA A 52 5.81 7.38 4.23
CA ALA A 52 6.71 6.31 3.82
C ALA A 52 6.23 4.97 4.37
N GLY A 53 6.49 3.89 3.64
CA GLY A 53 6.02 2.56 4.05
C GLY A 53 6.65 1.45 3.24
N GLU A 54 7.08 0.39 3.93
CA GLU A 54 7.74 -0.76 3.33
C GLU A 54 6.78 -1.92 3.04
N SER A 55 7.04 -2.70 1.98
CA SER A 55 6.37 -3.98 1.71
C SER A 55 4.86 -3.79 1.50
N LYS A 56 4.02 -4.53 2.24
CA LYS A 56 2.55 -4.36 2.24
C LYS A 56 2.12 -2.95 2.64
N ARG A 57 2.96 -2.21 3.39
CA ARG A 57 2.70 -0.81 3.77
C ARG A 57 3.08 0.18 2.66
N GLY A 58 3.89 -0.20 1.69
CA GLY A 58 4.12 0.60 0.49
C GLY A 58 2.81 0.87 -0.26
N TRP A 59 1.92 -0.13 -0.32
CA TRP A 59 0.56 0.04 -0.87
C TRP A 59 -0.26 1.02 -0.05
N ILE A 60 -0.09 1.01 1.27
CA ILE A 60 -0.77 1.95 2.17
C ILE A 60 -0.24 3.36 1.97
N THR A 61 1.06 3.55 1.75
CA THR A 61 1.63 4.85 1.39
C THR A 61 0.98 5.43 0.14
N TRP A 62 0.77 4.61 -0.90
CA TRP A 62 0.03 5.02 -2.10
C TRP A 62 -1.44 5.36 -1.81
N LEU A 63 -2.15 4.45 -1.15
CA LEU A 63 -3.59 4.60 -0.89
C LEU A 63 -3.89 5.78 0.04
N SER A 64 -3.12 5.98 1.10
CA SER A 64 -3.27 7.13 2.00
C SER A 64 -2.99 8.45 1.28
N THR A 65 -2.03 8.48 0.36
CA THR A 65 -1.77 9.66 -0.47
C THR A 65 -2.94 9.96 -1.40
N ALA A 66 -3.57 8.93 -1.96
CA ALA A 66 -4.75 9.09 -2.81
C ALA A 66 -6.00 9.55 -2.04
N VAL A 67 -6.16 9.10 -0.78
CA VAL A 67 -7.28 9.50 0.08
C VAL A 67 -7.14 10.95 0.56
N ASP A 68 -5.91 11.41 0.85
CA ASP A 68 -5.66 12.76 1.36
C ASP A 68 -4.51 13.49 0.63
N PRO A 69 -4.70 13.83 -0.65
CA PRO A 69 -3.67 14.50 -1.45
C PRO A 69 -3.44 15.95 -0.99
N LYS A 70 -4.35 16.52 -0.19
CA LYS A 70 -4.22 17.88 0.33
C LYS A 70 -3.24 17.95 1.48
N ARG A 71 -3.22 16.96 2.38
CA ARG A 71 -2.27 16.97 3.52
C ARG A 71 -0.96 16.24 3.18
N VAL A 72 -0.95 15.32 2.23
CA VAL A 72 0.28 14.62 1.83
C VAL A 72 1.04 15.43 0.78
N TYR A 73 2.29 15.79 1.06
CA TYR A 73 3.18 16.51 0.14
C TYR A 73 4.03 15.56 -0.71
N SER A 74 4.48 14.45 -0.11
CA SER A 74 5.29 13.45 -0.80
C SER A 74 5.02 12.06 -0.27
N ALA A 75 5.18 11.06 -1.13
CA ALA A 75 4.97 9.65 -0.85
C ALA A 75 6.21 8.86 -1.23
N VAL A 76 6.74 8.10 -0.29
CA VAL A 76 7.95 7.27 -0.43
C VAL A 76 7.59 5.80 -0.18
N PRO A 77 7.00 5.13 -1.17
CA PRO A 77 6.70 3.70 -1.09
C PRO A 77 8.00 2.90 -1.22
N VAL A 78 8.37 2.20 -0.16
CA VAL A 78 9.63 1.46 -0.07
C VAL A 78 9.36 -0.02 -0.33
N VAL A 79 10.13 -0.67 -1.20
CA VAL A 79 9.93 -2.09 -1.56
C VAL A 79 8.48 -2.36 -2.02
N LEU A 80 7.86 -1.35 -2.66
CA LEU A 80 6.64 -1.54 -3.42
C LEU A 80 7.03 -2.19 -4.75
N ASP A 81 6.97 -3.52 -4.82
CA ASP A 81 6.91 -4.24 -6.09
C ASP A 81 5.69 -3.69 -6.88
N PHE A 82 5.80 -3.25 -8.14
CA PHE A 82 6.42 -3.97 -9.26
C PHE A 82 7.01 -3.02 -10.32
N LEU A 83 8.32 -3.13 -10.58
CA LEU A 83 8.98 -2.47 -11.73
C LEU A 83 9.77 -3.44 -12.63
N ASP A 84 10.00 -4.69 -12.21
CA ASP A 84 10.55 -5.78 -13.05
C ASP A 84 9.51 -6.90 -13.25
N ILE A 85 8.65 -6.66 -14.24
CA ILE A 85 7.48 -7.47 -14.56
C ILE A 85 7.85 -8.85 -15.10
N ASN A 86 8.94 -8.96 -15.85
CA ASN A 86 9.26 -10.21 -16.53
C ASN A 86 9.67 -11.29 -15.50
N LYS A 87 10.53 -10.95 -14.54
CA LYS A 87 11.03 -11.94 -13.57
C LYS A 87 9.93 -12.44 -12.63
N LEU A 88 8.96 -11.58 -12.32
CA LEU A 88 7.76 -11.94 -11.56
C LEU A 88 6.88 -12.94 -12.33
N ILE A 89 6.66 -12.69 -13.63
CA ILE A 89 5.85 -13.56 -14.51
C ILE A 89 6.42 -14.99 -14.55
N PHE A 90 7.73 -15.14 -14.75
CA PHE A 90 8.34 -16.46 -14.80
C PHE A 90 8.26 -17.21 -13.46
N ARG A 91 8.37 -16.51 -12.33
CA ARG A 91 8.26 -17.11 -10.99
C ARG A 91 6.83 -17.55 -10.66
N ILE A 92 5.82 -16.81 -11.11
CA ILE A 92 4.40 -17.17 -10.95
C ILE A 92 4.07 -18.41 -11.81
N ILE A 93 4.60 -18.48 -13.05
CA ILE A 93 4.40 -19.62 -13.96
C ILE A 93 5.00 -20.91 -13.37
N ARG A 94 6.23 -20.85 -12.86
CA ARG A 94 6.87 -22.03 -12.25
C ARG A 94 6.13 -22.55 -11.01
N ILE A 95 5.75 -21.65 -10.10
CA ILE A 95 5.22 -22.02 -8.77
C ILE A 95 3.75 -22.43 -8.83
N LYS A 96 2.92 -21.76 -9.65
CA LYS A 96 1.47 -22.02 -9.68
C LYS A 96 1.00 -22.93 -10.82
N LEU A 97 1.72 -22.98 -11.94
CA LEU A 97 1.36 -23.82 -13.09
C LEU A 97 2.24 -25.08 -13.21
N GLY A 98 3.21 -25.26 -12.31
CA GLY A 98 4.06 -26.46 -12.26
C GLY A 98 5.00 -26.63 -13.47
N TYR A 99 5.12 -25.62 -14.33
CA TYR A 99 5.92 -25.67 -15.55
C TYR A 99 7.42 -25.56 -15.21
N LYS A 100 8.12 -26.70 -15.16
CA LYS A 100 9.54 -26.78 -14.78
C LYS A 100 10.49 -26.08 -15.78
N GLU A 101 10.10 -26.10 -17.05
CA GLU A 101 10.87 -25.62 -18.20
C GLU A 101 10.73 -24.11 -18.48
N ALA A 102 9.97 -23.37 -17.67
CA ALA A 102 9.86 -21.93 -17.84
C ALA A 102 11.17 -21.24 -17.43
N HIS A 103 12.02 -20.96 -18.42
CA HIS A 103 13.30 -20.27 -18.25
C HIS A 103 13.18 -18.81 -18.70
N TYR A 104 13.66 -17.91 -17.83
CA TYR A 104 13.80 -16.50 -18.14
C TYR A 104 14.91 -16.36 -19.21
N PRO A 105 14.63 -15.86 -20.42
CA PRO A 105 15.69 -15.66 -21.42
C PRO A 105 16.65 -14.59 -20.89
N LEU A 106 17.91 -14.98 -20.69
CA LEU A 106 18.99 -14.06 -20.40
C LEU A 106 19.53 -13.56 -21.74
N GLU A 107 19.06 -12.39 -22.15
CA GLU A 107 19.86 -11.50 -23.01
C GLU A 107 20.78 -10.66 -22.11
#